data_AF-A0A660VCA8-F1
#
_entry.id   AF-A0A660VCA8-F1
#
_cell.length_a   1.000
_cell.length_b   1.000
_cell.length_c   1.000
_cell.angle_alpha   90.00
_cell.angle_beta   90.00
_cell.angle_gamma   90.00
#
_symmetry.space_group_name_H-M   'P 1'
#
loop_
_entity.id
_entity.type
_entity.pdbx_description
1 polymer ?
#
loop_
_entity_poly.entity_id
_entity_poly.type
_entity_poly.pdbx_seq_one_letter_code
_entity_poly.pdbx_strand_id
1 'polypeptide(L)' 'PLDWGPDLSIAKQRLKRDWMTHWLENPPGYQPGTRMPSFFGEFSDGEYEPMFEDGEARMEALVHYMKHLETDDAGE' A
#
# COMPACT_ATOMS: atom_id res chain seq x y z
N PRO A 1 -13.10 -18.04 -2.50
CA PRO A 1 -13.04 -16.85 -3.37
C PRO A 1 -11.77 -16.03 -3.08
N LEU A 2 -10.95 -15.78 -4.10
CA LEU A 2 -9.73 -14.95 -4.05
C LEU A 2 -10.08 -13.42 -3.98
N ASP A 3 -11.18 -13.05 -3.34
CA ASP A 3 -11.98 -11.87 -3.73
C ASP A 3 -11.89 -10.68 -2.75
N TRP A 4 -10.75 -10.52 -2.08
CA TRP A 4 -10.52 -9.44 -1.10
C TRP A 4 -9.65 -8.31 -1.67
N GLY A 5 -8.92 -8.56 -2.75
CA GLY A 5 -8.05 -7.58 -3.40
C GLY A 5 -7.36 -8.14 -4.65
N PRO A 6 -6.71 -7.27 -5.43
CA PRO A 6 -5.95 -7.67 -6.61
C PRO A 6 -4.66 -8.40 -6.23
N ASP A 7 -4.14 -9.20 -7.15
CA ASP A 7 -2.80 -9.78 -7.04
C ASP A 7 -1.72 -8.67 -7.12
N LEU A 8 -0.77 -8.71 -6.19
CA LEU A 8 0.31 -7.73 -6.06
C LEU A 8 1.65 -8.23 -6.62
N SER A 9 1.71 -9.43 -7.20
CA SER A 9 2.92 -10.02 -7.80
C SER A 9 3.66 -9.07 -8.77
N ILE A 10 2.92 -8.29 -9.57
CA ILE A 10 3.46 -7.33 -10.54
C ILE A 10 3.40 -5.87 -10.06
N ALA A 11 3.16 -5.62 -8.77
CA ALA A 11 3.02 -4.28 -8.21
C ALA A 11 4.24 -3.38 -8.49
N LYS A 12 5.46 -3.96 -8.50
CA LYS A 12 6.69 -3.21 -8.79
C LYS A 12 6.66 -2.53 -10.16
N GLN A 13 6.05 -3.19 -11.15
CA GLN A 13 6.02 -2.73 -12.54
C GLN A 13 4.93 -1.67 -12.76
N ARG A 14 3.78 -1.81 -12.08
CA ARG A 14 2.59 -0.98 -12.34
C ARG A 14 2.46 0.24 -11.43
N LEU A 15 2.81 0.10 -10.15
CA LEU A 15 2.54 1.13 -9.15
C LEU A 15 3.75 2.04 -8.96
N LYS A 16 3.56 3.34 -8.71
CA LYS A 16 4.65 4.26 -8.35
C LYS A 16 4.92 4.19 -6.85
N ARG A 17 6.16 4.46 -6.42
CA ARG A 17 6.55 4.46 -5.00
C ARG A 17 5.65 5.38 -4.19
N ASP A 18 5.60 6.66 -4.57
CA ASP A 18 4.83 7.69 -3.87
C ASP A 18 3.34 7.36 -3.83
N TRP A 19 2.79 6.80 -4.92
CA TRP A 19 1.40 6.36 -4.95
C TRP A 19 1.12 5.26 -3.92
N MET A 20 2.03 4.29 -3.75
CA MET A 20 1.85 3.22 -2.76
C MET A 20 1.90 3.76 -1.34
N THR A 21 2.80 4.70 -1.03
CA THR A 21 2.86 5.35 0.29
C THR A 21 1.55 6.08 0.59
N HIS A 22 1.11 6.96 -0.32
CA HIS A 22 -0.13 7.70 -0.08
C HIS A 22 -1.37 6.82 -0.04
N TRP A 23 -1.39 5.74 -0.84
CA TRP A 23 -2.47 4.76 -0.77
C TRP A 23 -2.53 4.08 0.61
N LEU A 24 -1.39 3.77 1.23
CA LEU A 24 -1.34 3.16 2.57
C LEU A 24 -1.75 4.12 3.70
N GLU A 25 -1.54 5.42 3.51
CA GLU A 25 -1.98 6.47 4.46
C GLU A 25 -3.51 6.58 4.52
N ASN A 26 -4.19 6.57 3.37
CA ASN A 26 -5.64 6.76 3.30
C ASN A 26 -6.31 6.03 2.13
N PRO A 27 -6.43 4.68 2.15
CA PRO A 27 -7.06 3.94 1.07
C PRO A 27 -8.50 4.41 0.75
N PRO A 28 -9.40 4.66 1.73
CA PRO A 28 -10.74 5.18 1.46
C PRO A 28 -10.77 6.56 0.81
N GLY A 29 -9.76 7.40 1.07
CA GLY A 29 -9.60 8.71 0.43
C GLY A 29 -9.29 8.61 -1.07
N TYR A 30 -8.57 7.56 -1.49
CA TYR A 30 -8.27 7.31 -2.90
C TYR A 30 -9.34 6.47 -3.60
N GLN A 31 -9.92 5.49 -2.91
CA GLN A 31 -11.01 4.65 -3.43
C GLN A 31 -12.14 4.55 -2.39
N PRO A 32 -13.17 5.39 -2.52
CA PRO A 32 -14.35 5.32 -1.66
C PRO A 32 -15.01 3.93 -1.73
N GLY A 33 -15.27 3.34 -0.57
CA GLY A 33 -15.86 2.00 -0.47
C GLY A 33 -14.87 0.84 -0.68
N THR A 34 -13.56 1.12 -0.75
CA THR A 34 -12.54 0.06 -0.72
C THR A 34 -12.63 -0.76 0.56
N ARG A 35 -12.35 -2.07 0.46
CA ARG A 35 -12.28 -2.97 1.62
C ARG A 35 -10.91 -2.94 2.30
N MET A 36 -9.93 -2.26 1.70
CA MET A 36 -8.60 -2.12 2.30
C MET A 36 -8.67 -1.18 3.50
N PRO A 37 -8.27 -1.61 4.71
CA PRO A 37 -8.33 -0.77 5.89
C PRO A 37 -7.10 0.15 5.99
N SER A 38 -7.26 1.28 6.69
CA SER A 38 -6.15 2.17 7.07
C SER A 38 -5.36 1.54 8.22
N PHE A 39 -4.36 0.73 7.88
CA PHE A 39 -3.63 -0.09 8.87
C PHE A 39 -2.65 0.71 9.76
N PHE A 40 -2.09 1.80 9.25
CA PHE A 40 -0.94 2.47 9.87
C PHE A 40 -1.31 3.72 10.67
N GLY A 41 -2.53 4.21 10.51
CA GLY A 41 -2.98 5.47 11.10
C GLY A 41 -4.36 5.86 10.62
N GLU A 42 -4.78 7.03 11.06
CA GLU A 42 -6.01 7.68 10.62
C GLU A 42 -5.67 8.89 9.75
N PHE A 43 -6.60 9.27 8.89
CA PHE A 43 -6.48 10.48 8.10
C PHE A 43 -7.64 11.39 8.48
N SER A 44 -7.33 12.49 9.16
CA SER A 44 -8.31 13.44 9.71
C SER A 44 -7.85 14.87 9.42
N ASP A 45 -8.82 15.74 9.13
CA ASP A 45 -8.57 17.17 8.88
C ASP A 45 -7.49 17.49 7.83
N GLY A 46 -7.26 16.58 6.87
CA GLY A 46 -6.27 16.75 5.81
C GLY A 46 -4.87 16.27 6.15
N GLU A 47 -4.68 15.71 7.34
CA GLU A 47 -3.39 15.25 7.85
C GLU A 47 -3.42 13.75 8.15
N TYR A 48 -2.27 13.09 8.04
CA TYR A 48 -2.10 11.69 8.41
C TYR A 48 -1.58 11.59 9.86
N GLU A 49 -2.31 10.85 10.69
CA GLU A 49 -1.97 10.62 12.09
C GLU A 49 -1.58 9.14 12.30
N PRO A 50 -0.28 8.83 12.53
CA PRO A 50 0.17 7.45 12.65
C PRO A 50 -0.27 6.82 13.97
N MET A 51 -0.75 5.57 13.90
CA MET A 51 -1.11 4.75 15.07
C MET A 51 0.11 4.25 15.85
N PHE A 52 1.23 4.08 15.14
CA PHE A 52 2.49 3.61 15.71
C PHE A 52 3.54 4.72 15.62
N GLU A 53 4.41 4.81 16.62
CA GLU A 53 5.54 5.75 16.61
C GLU A 53 6.41 5.58 15.35
N ASP A 54 6.53 4.35 14.84
CA ASP A 54 7.31 3.99 13.65
C ASP A 54 6.43 3.74 12.39
N GLY A 55 5.18 4.22 12.38
CA GLY A 55 4.20 3.91 11.34
C GLY A 55 4.69 4.24 9.92
N GLU A 56 5.32 5.40 9.74
CA GLU A 56 5.89 5.81 8.45
C GLU A 56 7.03 4.88 8.00
N ALA A 57 7.96 4.54 8.89
CA ALA A 57 9.06 3.64 8.58
C ALA A 57 8.55 2.24 8.18
N ARG A 58 7.45 1.79 8.79
CA ARG A 58 6.78 0.51 8.44
C ARG A 58 6.11 0.58 7.07
N MET A 59 5.45 1.68 6.74
CA MET A 59 4.92 1.90 5.39
C MET A 59 6.04 1.93 4.35
N GLU A 60 7.13 2.64 4.63
CA GLU A 60 8.31 2.68 3.75
C GLU A 60 8.90 1.28 3.55
N ALA A 61 9.04 0.49 4.60
CA ALA A 61 9.55 -0.88 4.51
C ALA A 61 8.65 -1.78 3.64
N LEU A 62 7.32 -1.66 3.75
CA LEU A 62 6.38 -2.38 2.89
C LEU A 62 6.47 -1.93 1.44
N VAL A 63 6.52 -0.63 1.19
CA VAL A 63 6.69 -0.09 -0.16
C VAL A 63 8.02 -0.52 -0.76
N HIS A 64 9.08 -0.54 0.04
CA HIS A 64 10.38 -1.06 -0.33
C HIS A 64 10.29 -2.54 -0.71
N TYR A 65 9.65 -3.38 0.12
CA TYR A 65 9.41 -4.79 -0.19
C TYR A 65 8.65 -4.96 -1.51
N MET A 66 7.53 -4.25 -1.69
CA MET A 66 6.72 -4.30 -2.92
C MET A 66 7.51 -3.89 -4.17
N LYS A 67 8.48 -2.97 -4.03
CA LYS A 67 9.37 -2.56 -5.11
C LYS A 67 10.48 -3.56 -5.43
N HIS A 68 10.78 -4.45 -4.50
CA HIS A 68 11.81 -5.49 -4.66
C HIS A 68 11.20 -6.89 -4.79
N LEU A 69 9.89 -7.01 -5.04
CA LEU A 69 9.28 -8.30 -5.38
C LEU A 69 10.00 -8.88 -6.59
N GLU A 70 10.58 -10.06 -6.41
CA GLU A 70 10.98 -10.88 -7.55
C GLU A 70 9.69 -11.22 -8.27
N THR A 71 9.59 -10.75 -9.52
CA THR A 71 8.54 -11.28 -10.38
C THR A 71 9.09 -12.63 -10.80
N ASP A 72 8.33 -13.69 -10.58
CA ASP A 72 8.54 -14.95 -11.28
C ASP A 72 8.39 -14.63 -12.77
N ASP A 73 9.48 -14.16 -13.38
CA ASP A 73 9.70 -14.21 -14.81
C ASP A 73 9.89 -15.71 -15.08
N ALA A 74 8.75 -16.41 -15.09
CA ALA A 74 8.63 -17.70 -15.72
C ALA A 74 9.09 -17.46 -17.16
N GLY A 75 10.36 -17.78 -17.41
CA GLY A 75 10.91 -17.76 -18.74
C GLY A 75 10.07 -18.69 -19.61
N GLU A 76 9.41 -18.10 -20.60
CA GLU A 76 8.92 -18.71 -21.84
C GLU A 76 8.92 -17.63 -22.94
#